data_AF-A0A6J5Z968-F1
#
_entry.id   AF-A0A6J5Z968-F1
#
_cell.length_a   1.000
_cell.length_b   1.000
_cell.length_c   1.000
_cell.angle_alpha   90.00
_cell.angle_beta   90.00
_cell.angle_gamma   90.00
#
_symmetry.space_group_name_H-M   'P 1'
#
loop_
_entity.id
_entity.type
_entity.pdbx_description
1 polymer ?
#
loop_
_entity_poly.entity_id
_entity_poly.type
_entity_poly.pdbx_seq_one_letter_code
_entity_poly.pdbx_strand_id
1 'polypeptide(L)'
;MLPRLTDSIIESDKNFWVRLEEAPYRVRVRAITSLNQSLMRFLLIREGELLHRISKKTYGVAPLVGAIAGVIASVEVSRNNGIAATPMTIFIVVAAIAILDSFSGLTATLGFWAIQLLTGNLTSFKDFLIALAVGIAWAGPSLFASILREVIGRDFSSQNSSESDSTKVVGVIGASLVGASVFYLGQALVGSVIFTEQQSRQISLAHILIVAALLLVRGFADGIVLNSKSSGEVRDESFFIARVASPITALLVTAIVFAFVYIWIENPSKALLVALIFGMPYFLVFIRFGSIKFLRADRLARNILLESAITAGITFIIFRQISSEPLLTDQRASLLLLLAGIAPALHAIYSAIYSSNEAKFSFEEKLEIIEP
;
A
#
# COMPACT_ATOMS: atom_id res chain seq x y z
N MET A 1 0.11 23.92 -8.75
CA MET A 1 1.47 23.41 -8.50
C MET A 1 1.50 22.65 -7.20
N LEU A 2 1.72 21.34 -7.29
CA LEU A 2 2.22 20.53 -6.18
C LEU A 2 3.60 21.09 -5.78
N PRO A 3 4.02 20.94 -4.51
CA PRO A 3 5.33 21.40 -4.07
C PRO A 3 6.43 20.55 -4.71
N ARG A 4 7.49 21.19 -5.23
CA ARG A 4 8.67 20.47 -5.71
C ARG A 4 9.38 19.78 -4.54
N LEU A 5 10.14 18.74 -4.86
CA LEU A 5 11.18 18.20 -3.97
C LEU A 5 12.25 19.23 -3.61
N THR A 6 12.44 20.25 -4.45
CA THR A 6 13.50 21.27 -4.39
C THR A 6 12.98 22.67 -4.04
N ASP A 7 11.68 22.84 -3.81
CA ASP A 7 11.12 24.15 -3.49
C ASP A 7 11.62 24.61 -2.13
N SER A 8 12.41 25.70 -2.13
CA SER A 8 12.72 26.41 -0.90
C SER A 8 11.43 27.01 -0.34
N ILE A 9 11.15 26.73 0.93
CA ILE A 9 9.98 27.30 1.61
C ILE A 9 10.35 28.74 1.99
N ILE A 10 10.28 29.64 1.02
CA ILE A 10 10.51 31.07 1.25
C ILE A 10 9.34 31.59 2.07
N GLU A 11 9.58 31.88 3.35
CA GLU A 11 8.61 32.57 4.21
C GLU A 11 8.58 34.04 3.79
N SER A 12 7.72 34.37 2.83
CA SER A 12 7.38 35.77 2.54
C SER A 12 6.64 36.40 3.72
N ASP A 13 6.85 37.70 3.97
CA ASP A 13 6.15 38.54 4.96
C ASP A 13 4.62 38.59 4.74
N LYS A 14 3.94 37.48 5.05
CA LYS A 14 2.47 37.36 4.96
C LYS A 14 1.82 37.67 6.31
N ASN A 15 0.67 38.35 6.26
CA ASN A 15 -0.21 38.59 7.41
C ASN A 15 -0.54 37.30 8.17
N PHE A 16 -0.72 37.39 9.49
CA PHE A 16 -0.96 36.25 10.38
C PHE A 16 -2.14 35.36 9.93
N TRP A 17 -3.27 35.95 9.56
CA TRP A 17 -4.46 35.21 9.13
C TRP A 17 -4.23 34.38 7.86
N VAL A 18 -3.49 34.92 6.90
CA VAL A 18 -3.09 34.20 5.68
C VAL A 18 -2.15 33.05 6.02
N ARG A 19 -1.23 33.26 6.98
CA ARG A 19 -0.36 32.18 7.48
C ARG A 19 -1.16 31.07 8.16
N LEU A 20 -2.22 31.41 8.92
CA LEU A 20 -3.08 30.43 9.59
C LEU A 20 -3.91 29.64 8.57
N GLU A 21 -4.50 30.31 7.58
CA GLU A 21 -5.28 29.68 6.51
C GLU A 21 -4.44 28.73 5.64
N GLU A 22 -3.19 29.12 5.34
CA GLU A 22 -2.24 28.28 4.59
C GLU A 22 -1.55 27.22 5.47
N ALA A 23 -1.73 27.23 6.80
CA ALA A 23 -1.01 26.34 7.71
C ALA A 23 -1.24 24.84 7.42
N PRO A 24 -2.48 24.34 7.22
CA PRO A 24 -2.70 22.93 6.93
C PRO A 24 -1.97 22.47 5.64
N TYR A 25 -2.03 23.30 4.61
CA TYR A 25 -1.29 23.04 3.36
C TYR A 25 0.21 22.97 3.62
N ARG A 26 0.79 23.97 4.31
CA ARG A 26 2.23 24.00 4.61
C ARG A 26 2.69 22.80 5.46
N VAL A 27 1.91 22.41 6.47
CA VAL A 27 2.21 21.25 7.31
C VAL A 27 2.23 19.97 6.47
N ARG A 28 1.19 19.75 5.64
CA ARG A 28 1.13 18.59 4.74
C ARG A 28 2.33 18.54 3.81
N VAL A 29 2.63 19.67 3.16
CA VAL A 29 3.76 19.76 2.23
C VAL A 29 5.08 19.45 2.94
N ARG A 30 5.34 20.09 4.08
CA ARG A 30 6.54 19.86 4.89
C ARG A 30 6.67 18.38 5.28
N ALA A 31 5.59 17.75 5.74
CA ALA A 31 5.55 16.35 6.14
C ALA A 31 5.89 15.40 4.98
N ILE A 32 5.36 15.65 3.77
CA ILE A 32 5.66 14.85 2.58
C ILE A 32 7.10 15.11 2.12
N THR A 33 7.56 16.36 2.14
CA THR A 33 8.91 16.72 1.69
C THR A 33 10.01 16.23 2.61
N SER A 34 9.73 16.06 3.90
CA SER A 34 10.65 15.48 4.88
C SER A 34 10.85 13.97 4.71
N LEU A 35 9.97 13.28 3.97
CA LEU A 35 10.17 11.86 3.67
C LEU A 35 11.32 11.70 2.67
N ASN A 36 12.17 10.69 2.88
CA ASN A 36 13.16 10.30 1.88
C ASN A 36 12.48 9.94 0.54
N GLN A 37 13.21 10.13 -0.56
CA GLN A 37 12.77 9.68 -1.88
C GLN A 37 12.51 8.16 -1.84
N SER A 38 11.24 7.79 -1.96
CA SER A 38 10.75 6.42 -1.75
C SER A 38 9.42 6.22 -2.48
N LEU A 39 9.06 4.96 -2.72
CA LEU A 39 7.76 4.61 -3.29
C LEU A 39 6.62 5.17 -2.44
N MET A 40 6.74 5.11 -1.11
CA MET A 40 5.71 5.62 -0.21
C MET A 40 5.49 7.13 -0.39
N ARG A 41 6.57 7.92 -0.43
CA ARG A 41 6.47 9.37 -0.70
C ARG A 41 5.80 9.63 -2.05
N PHE A 42 6.21 8.91 -3.09
CA PHE A 42 5.62 9.03 -4.43
C PHE A 42 4.11 8.75 -4.41
N LEU A 43 3.70 7.64 -3.81
CA LEU A 43 2.28 7.28 -3.72
C LEU A 43 1.49 8.34 -2.94
N LEU A 44 2.02 8.90 -1.85
CA LEU A 44 1.31 9.96 -1.12
C LEU A 44 1.12 11.25 -1.91
N ILE A 45 2.08 11.60 -2.77
CA ILE A 45 1.98 12.75 -3.67
C ILE A 45 0.92 12.47 -4.74
N ARG A 46 1.05 11.32 -5.42
CA ARG A 46 0.17 10.90 -6.52
C ARG A 46 -1.28 10.76 -6.07
N GLU A 47 -1.52 10.09 -4.94
CA GLU A 47 -2.88 9.89 -4.41
C GLU A 47 -3.54 11.18 -3.94
N GLY A 48 -2.73 12.17 -3.53
CA GLY A 48 -3.23 13.48 -3.13
C GLY A 48 -3.51 14.42 -4.30
N GLU A 49 -3.08 14.09 -5.53
CA GLU A 49 -3.15 14.99 -6.67
C GLU A 49 -4.59 15.39 -7.02
N LEU A 50 -5.56 14.46 -6.97
CA LEU A 50 -6.96 14.78 -7.22
C LEU A 50 -7.45 15.91 -6.31
N LEU A 51 -7.26 15.76 -5.00
CA LEU A 51 -7.69 16.77 -4.04
C LEU A 51 -6.95 18.08 -4.25
N HIS A 52 -5.68 18.03 -4.63
CA HIS A 52 -4.90 19.23 -4.94
C HIS A 52 -5.47 20.00 -6.13
N ARG A 53 -5.83 19.28 -7.20
CA ARG A 53 -6.44 19.85 -8.41
C ARG A 53 -7.83 20.40 -8.17
N ILE A 54 -8.62 19.74 -7.30
CA ILE A 54 -9.94 20.24 -6.89
C ILE A 54 -9.79 21.51 -6.05
N SER A 55 -9.00 21.46 -4.98
CA SER A 55 -8.72 22.62 -4.14
C SER A 55 -7.50 22.39 -3.23
N LYS A 56 -6.57 23.37 -3.23
CA LYS A 56 -5.42 23.37 -2.32
C LYS A 56 -5.84 23.36 -0.85
N LYS A 57 -7.00 23.95 -0.51
CA LYS A 57 -7.53 23.98 0.86
C LYS A 57 -7.97 22.58 1.29
N THR A 58 -8.75 21.88 0.46
CA THR A 58 -9.19 20.51 0.76
C THR A 58 -8.00 19.56 0.84
N TYR A 59 -7.02 19.70 -0.05
CA TYR A 59 -5.75 18.97 0.02
C TYR A 59 -5.01 19.21 1.35
N GLY A 60 -4.87 20.46 1.78
CA GLY A 60 -4.18 20.78 3.03
C GLY A 60 -4.88 20.28 4.28
N VAL A 61 -6.22 20.31 4.31
CA VAL A 61 -7.04 19.94 5.48
C VAL A 61 -7.32 18.44 5.56
N ALA A 62 -7.27 17.71 4.44
CA ALA A 62 -7.60 16.28 4.41
C ALA A 62 -6.87 15.44 5.48
N PRO A 63 -5.54 15.57 5.72
CA PRO A 63 -4.87 14.78 6.74
C PRO A 63 -5.40 15.03 8.16
N LEU A 64 -5.86 16.25 8.46
CA LEU A 64 -6.50 16.57 9.75
C LEU A 64 -7.87 15.89 9.87
N VAL A 65 -8.65 15.88 8.78
CA VAL A 65 -9.92 15.14 8.73
C VAL A 65 -9.69 13.64 8.96
N GLY A 66 -8.64 13.09 8.34
CA GLY A 66 -8.18 11.72 8.59
C GLY A 66 -7.90 11.48 10.07
N ALA A 67 -7.04 12.30 10.70
CA ALA A 67 -6.70 12.17 12.11
C ALA A 67 -7.94 12.22 13.02
N ILE A 68 -8.86 13.15 12.80
CA ILE A 68 -10.12 13.28 13.54
C ILE A 68 -10.99 12.03 13.34
N ALA A 69 -11.11 11.52 12.12
CA ALA A 69 -11.85 10.30 11.84
C ALA A 69 -11.27 9.09 12.58
N GLY A 70 -9.94 8.99 12.65
CA GLY A 70 -9.24 7.98 13.46
C GLY A 70 -9.54 8.08 14.95
N VAL A 71 -9.53 9.29 15.51
CA VAL A 71 -9.92 9.56 16.90
C VAL A 71 -11.35 9.14 17.16
N ILE A 72 -12.30 9.52 16.30
CA ILE A 72 -13.72 9.15 16.42
C ILE A 72 -13.87 7.63 16.37
N ALA A 73 -13.23 6.96 15.41
CA ALA A 73 -13.26 5.51 15.30
C ALA A 73 -12.71 4.83 16.56
N SER A 74 -11.68 5.41 17.18
CA SER A 74 -11.09 4.91 18.42
C SER A 74 -12.03 5.03 19.61
N VAL A 75 -12.67 6.19 19.77
CA VAL A 75 -13.69 6.42 20.80
C VAL A 75 -14.84 5.43 20.63
N GLU A 76 -15.30 5.23 19.39
CA GLU A 76 -16.41 4.32 19.11
C GLU A 76 -16.01 2.85 19.34
N VAL A 77 -14.76 2.48 19.07
CA VAL A 77 -14.21 1.18 19.46
C VAL A 77 -14.25 0.98 20.97
N SER A 78 -13.88 1.99 21.76
CA SER A 78 -13.95 1.92 23.21
C SER A 78 -15.39 1.85 23.72
N ARG A 79 -16.32 2.59 23.10
CA ARG A 79 -17.76 2.57 23.47
C ARG A 79 -18.41 1.22 23.21
N ASN A 80 -17.96 0.51 22.17
CA ASN A 80 -18.48 -0.81 21.81
C ASN A 80 -17.69 -1.96 22.45
N ASN A 81 -16.91 -1.73 23.52
CA ASN A 81 -16.11 -2.74 24.21
C ASN A 81 -15.11 -3.48 23.30
N GLY A 82 -14.54 -2.78 22.32
CA GLY A 82 -13.45 -3.26 21.50
C GLY A 82 -13.79 -3.46 20.02
N ILE A 83 -12.75 -3.79 19.26
CA ILE A 83 -12.80 -3.85 17.78
C ILE A 83 -13.75 -4.95 17.30
N ALA A 84 -13.88 -6.06 18.03
CA ALA A 84 -14.72 -7.20 17.66
C ALA A 84 -16.22 -6.88 17.63
N ALA A 85 -16.65 -5.97 18.51
CA ALA A 85 -18.05 -5.59 18.68
C ALA A 85 -18.41 -4.30 17.94
N THR A 86 -17.42 -3.60 17.39
CA THR A 86 -17.61 -2.34 16.67
C THR A 86 -18.16 -2.58 15.25
N PRO A 87 -19.24 -1.88 14.85
CA PRO A 87 -19.81 -2.00 13.52
C PRO A 87 -18.81 -1.75 12.38
N MET A 88 -18.85 -2.57 11.33
CA MET A 88 -17.97 -2.43 10.16
C MET A 88 -18.13 -1.07 9.47
N THR A 89 -19.30 -0.44 9.58
CA THR A 89 -19.62 0.87 9.01
C THR A 89 -18.60 1.93 9.39
N ILE A 90 -18.12 1.95 10.65
CA ILE A 90 -17.12 2.92 11.12
C ILE A 90 -15.81 2.73 10.36
N PHE A 91 -15.37 1.49 10.19
CA PHE A 91 -14.15 1.16 9.45
C PHE A 91 -14.27 1.50 7.96
N ILE A 92 -15.45 1.32 7.37
CA ILE A 92 -15.72 1.69 5.98
C ILE A 92 -15.68 3.20 5.79
N VAL A 93 -16.24 3.98 6.73
CA VAL A 93 -16.19 5.45 6.66
C VAL A 93 -14.75 5.96 6.71
N VAL A 94 -13.92 5.41 7.60
CA VAL A 94 -12.49 5.78 7.65
C VAL A 94 -11.76 5.32 6.39
N ALA A 95 -12.03 4.11 5.89
CA ALA A 95 -11.48 3.63 4.63
C ALA A 95 -11.90 4.51 3.45
N ALA A 96 -13.13 5.02 3.42
CA ALA A 96 -13.59 5.95 2.38
C ALA A 96 -12.78 7.25 2.37
N ILE A 97 -12.46 7.80 3.55
CA ILE A 97 -11.58 8.97 3.68
C ILE A 97 -10.18 8.64 3.16
N ALA A 98 -9.64 7.47 3.51
CA ALA A 98 -8.34 7.00 3.02
C ALA A 98 -8.30 6.76 1.50
N ILE A 99 -9.42 6.33 0.90
CA ILE A 99 -9.56 6.16 -0.55
C ILE A 99 -9.56 7.50 -1.28
N LEU A 100 -10.18 8.53 -0.69
CA LEU A 100 -10.13 9.88 -1.23
C LEU A 100 -8.71 10.44 -1.19
N ASP A 101 -8.00 10.24 -0.08
CA ASP A 101 -6.61 10.66 0.12
C ASP A 101 -5.85 9.71 1.03
N SER A 102 -4.89 8.99 0.45
CA SER A 102 -4.10 7.99 1.19
C SER A 102 -3.32 8.58 2.37
N PHE A 103 -2.92 9.86 2.31
CA PHE A 103 -2.26 10.50 3.44
C PHE A 103 -3.21 10.69 4.63
N SER A 104 -4.50 10.95 4.35
CA SER A 104 -5.56 10.98 5.37
C SER A 104 -5.80 9.61 6.00
N GLY A 105 -5.64 8.51 5.25
CA GLY A 105 -5.68 7.16 5.81
C GLY A 105 -4.54 6.88 6.80
N LEU A 106 -3.33 7.34 6.49
CA LEU A 106 -2.19 7.24 7.40
C LEU A 106 -2.40 8.06 8.67
N THR A 107 -2.86 9.30 8.55
CA THR A 107 -3.14 10.13 9.74
C THR A 107 -4.33 9.62 10.54
N ALA A 108 -5.34 9.02 9.91
CA ALA A 108 -6.42 8.32 10.61
C ALA A 108 -5.89 7.16 11.45
N THR A 109 -4.95 6.39 10.90
CA THR A 109 -4.27 5.32 11.65
C THR A 109 -3.53 5.88 12.86
N LEU A 110 -2.79 6.98 12.70
CA LEU A 110 -2.08 7.63 13.81
C LEU A 110 -3.03 8.18 14.88
N GLY A 111 -4.13 8.83 14.47
CA GLY A 111 -5.15 9.34 15.38
C GLY A 111 -5.84 8.21 16.17
N PHE A 112 -6.12 7.10 15.49
CA PHE A 112 -6.66 5.90 16.11
C PHE A 112 -5.69 5.33 17.17
N TRP A 113 -4.42 5.13 16.80
CA TRP A 113 -3.39 4.62 17.71
C TRP A 113 -3.16 5.54 18.90
N ALA A 114 -3.09 6.85 18.68
CA ALA A 114 -2.88 7.81 19.76
C ALA A 114 -3.93 7.66 20.86
N ILE A 115 -5.21 7.55 20.49
CA ILE A 115 -6.28 7.37 21.46
C ILE A 115 -6.23 5.97 22.09
N GLN A 116 -6.02 4.90 21.31
CA GLN A 116 -5.96 3.54 21.87
C GLN A 116 -4.78 3.37 22.85
N LEU A 117 -3.66 4.07 22.63
CA LEU A 117 -2.54 4.15 23.57
C LEU A 117 -2.90 4.97 24.81
N LEU A 118 -3.47 6.17 24.64
CA LEU A 118 -3.80 7.07 25.73
C LEU A 118 -4.87 6.49 26.68
N THR A 119 -5.83 5.74 26.15
CA THR A 119 -6.86 5.08 26.95
C THR A 119 -6.39 3.77 27.57
N GLY A 120 -5.17 3.32 27.28
CA GLY A 120 -4.63 2.07 27.80
C GLY A 120 -5.29 0.82 27.21
N ASN A 121 -5.87 0.90 26.02
CA ASN A 121 -6.47 -0.27 25.35
C ASN A 121 -5.41 -1.15 24.67
N LEU A 122 -4.26 -0.57 24.31
CA LEU A 122 -3.11 -1.31 23.80
C LEU A 122 -2.21 -1.70 24.96
N THR A 123 -2.45 -2.89 25.53
CA THR A 123 -1.70 -3.39 26.70
C THR A 123 -0.73 -4.50 26.34
N SER A 124 -0.92 -5.13 25.19
CA SER A 124 -0.08 -6.23 24.72
C SER A 124 0.46 -5.99 23.32
N PHE A 125 1.50 -6.75 22.96
CA PHE A 125 2.05 -6.75 21.61
C PHE A 125 1.02 -7.24 20.56
N LYS A 126 0.12 -8.14 20.97
CA LYS A 126 -1.01 -8.60 20.15
C LYS A 126 -1.94 -7.43 19.81
N ASP A 127 -2.29 -6.59 20.79
CA ASP A 127 -3.15 -5.42 20.56
C ASP A 127 -2.49 -4.43 19.60
N PHE A 128 -1.18 -4.23 19.73
CA PHE A 128 -0.41 -3.41 18.80
C PHE A 128 -0.49 -3.95 17.36
N LEU A 129 -0.36 -5.26 17.15
CA LEU A 129 -0.51 -5.86 15.82
C LEU A 129 -1.94 -5.77 15.27
N ILE A 130 -2.96 -5.85 16.14
CA ILE A 130 -4.35 -5.60 15.73
C ILE A 130 -4.49 -4.15 15.25
N ALA A 131 -3.94 -3.19 16.00
CA ALA A 131 -3.96 -1.78 15.61
C ALA A 131 -3.20 -1.53 14.29
N LEU A 132 -2.09 -2.26 14.06
CA LEU A 132 -1.36 -2.24 12.80
C LEU A 132 -2.20 -2.78 11.64
N ALA A 133 -2.88 -3.93 11.83
CA ALA A 133 -3.76 -4.52 10.82
C ALA A 133 -4.94 -3.60 10.46
N VAL A 134 -5.50 -2.89 11.45
CA VAL A 134 -6.52 -1.84 11.19
C VAL A 134 -5.95 -0.74 10.30
N GLY A 135 -4.73 -0.28 10.56
CA GLY A 135 -4.06 0.72 9.72
C GLY A 135 -3.83 0.26 8.29
N ILE A 136 -3.39 -0.99 8.11
CA ILE A 136 -3.26 -1.61 6.78
C ILE A 136 -4.61 -1.67 6.07
N ALA A 137 -5.69 -2.03 6.77
CA ALA A 137 -7.02 -2.10 6.20
C ALA A 137 -7.58 -0.73 5.78
N TRP A 138 -7.11 0.38 6.37
CA TRP A 138 -7.51 1.73 5.98
C TRP A 138 -6.68 2.31 4.85
N ALA A 139 -5.35 2.33 4.99
CA ALA A 139 -4.47 2.96 4.00
C ALA A 139 -4.06 2.03 2.85
N GLY A 140 -4.02 0.73 3.08
CA GLY A 140 -3.62 -0.27 2.08
C GLY A 140 -4.49 -0.28 0.81
N PRO A 141 -5.83 -0.27 0.90
CA PRO A 141 -6.70 -0.41 -0.28
C PRO A 141 -6.39 0.58 -1.40
N SER A 142 -6.25 1.87 -1.07
CA SER A 142 -5.94 2.91 -2.05
C SER A 142 -4.51 2.78 -2.56
N LEU A 143 -3.52 2.63 -1.68
CA LEU A 143 -2.11 2.51 -2.07
C LEU A 143 -1.86 1.34 -3.03
N PHE A 144 -2.43 0.17 -2.74
CA PHE A 144 -2.28 -1.02 -3.59
C PHE A 144 -3.05 -0.90 -4.91
N ALA A 145 -4.29 -0.40 -4.89
CA ALA A 145 -5.04 -0.11 -6.12
C ALA A 145 -4.23 0.84 -7.02
N SER A 146 -3.56 1.81 -6.40
CA SER A 146 -2.85 2.86 -7.10
C SER A 146 -1.56 2.41 -7.74
N ILE A 147 -0.78 1.56 -7.05
CA ILE A 147 0.35 0.84 -7.66
C ILE A 147 -0.13 -0.01 -8.84
N LEU A 148 -1.21 -0.78 -8.66
CA LEU A 148 -1.67 -1.68 -9.71
C LEU A 148 -2.16 -0.92 -10.94
N ARG A 149 -2.85 0.20 -10.76
CA ARG A 149 -3.28 1.07 -11.87
C ARG A 149 -2.08 1.55 -12.70
N GLU A 150 -0.99 1.91 -12.02
CA GLU A 150 0.25 2.35 -12.67
C GLU A 150 0.91 1.22 -13.46
N VAL A 151 0.97 0.02 -12.86
CA VAL A 151 1.53 -1.19 -13.49
C VAL A 151 0.72 -1.60 -14.72
N ILE A 152 -0.62 -1.61 -14.63
CA ILE A 152 -1.49 -1.96 -15.75
C ILE A 152 -1.30 -0.96 -16.91
N GLY A 153 -1.24 0.34 -16.60
CA GLY A 153 -0.98 1.37 -17.62
C GLY A 153 0.33 1.14 -18.37
N ARG A 154 1.38 0.72 -17.65
CA ARG A 154 2.70 0.42 -18.22
C ARG A 154 2.71 -0.88 -19.05
N ASP A 155 2.10 -1.95 -18.58
CA ASP A 155 2.12 -3.25 -19.27
C ASP A 155 1.25 -3.27 -20.54
N PHE A 156 0.26 -2.37 -20.65
CA PHE A 156 -0.62 -2.24 -21.81
C PHE A 156 -0.46 -0.94 -22.61
N SER A 157 0.59 -0.14 -22.37
CA SER A 157 0.88 1.01 -23.22
C SER A 157 1.32 0.51 -24.61
N SER A 158 0.38 0.39 -25.55
CA SER A 158 0.71 0.12 -26.95
C SER A 158 1.28 1.40 -27.59
N GLN A 159 2.22 1.27 -28.51
CA GLN A 159 2.80 2.39 -29.29
C GLN A 159 1.77 3.10 -30.19
N ASN A 160 0.50 2.66 -30.20
CA ASN A 160 -0.55 3.19 -31.07
C ASN A 160 -1.65 3.88 -30.25
N SER A 161 -1.80 5.18 -30.49
CA SER A 161 -2.58 6.18 -29.74
C SER A 161 -4.11 5.97 -29.66
N SER A 162 -4.68 4.91 -30.26
CA SER A 162 -6.14 4.70 -30.33
C SER A 162 -6.68 3.64 -29.35
N GLU A 163 -5.85 2.78 -28.76
CA GLU A 163 -6.28 1.74 -27.81
C GLU A 163 -6.20 2.19 -26.33
N SER A 164 -5.78 3.43 -26.06
CA SER A 164 -5.39 3.89 -24.73
C SER A 164 -6.54 4.00 -23.71
N ASP A 165 -7.79 4.09 -24.16
CA ASP A 165 -8.91 4.36 -23.24
C ASP A 165 -9.54 3.09 -22.65
N SER A 166 -9.59 1.99 -23.42
CA SER A 166 -10.10 0.71 -22.91
C SER A 166 -9.18 0.10 -21.84
N THR A 167 -7.86 0.19 -22.06
CA THR A 167 -6.85 -0.30 -21.11
C THR A 167 -6.87 0.49 -19.80
N LYS A 168 -7.16 1.80 -19.82
CA LYS A 168 -7.39 2.61 -18.62
C LYS A 168 -8.62 2.15 -17.84
N VAL A 169 -9.74 1.88 -18.52
CA VAL A 169 -10.99 1.40 -17.88
C VAL A 169 -10.75 0.05 -17.21
N VAL A 170 -10.16 -0.91 -17.92
CA VAL A 170 -9.79 -2.22 -17.37
C VAL A 170 -8.81 -2.07 -16.21
N GLY A 171 -7.85 -1.14 -16.32
CA GLY A 171 -6.91 -0.83 -15.25
C GLY A 171 -7.56 -0.28 -13.99
N VAL A 172 -8.53 0.62 -14.11
CA VAL A 172 -9.30 1.14 -12.98
C VAL A 172 -10.12 0.04 -12.32
N ILE A 173 -10.76 -0.82 -13.10
CA ILE A 173 -11.56 -1.93 -12.58
C ILE A 173 -10.68 -2.95 -11.84
N GLY A 174 -9.60 -3.41 -12.48
CA GLY A 174 -8.66 -4.37 -11.88
C GLY A 174 -8.01 -3.83 -10.61
N ALA A 175 -7.54 -2.58 -10.63
CA ALA A 175 -7.01 -1.88 -9.46
C ALA A 175 -8.00 -1.82 -8.30
N SER A 176 -9.27 -1.51 -8.60
CA SER A 176 -10.31 -1.36 -7.56
C SER A 176 -10.67 -2.70 -6.92
N LEU A 177 -10.71 -3.79 -7.70
CA LEU A 177 -10.92 -5.14 -7.18
C LEU A 177 -9.78 -5.59 -6.28
N VAL A 178 -8.53 -5.29 -6.64
CA VAL A 178 -7.38 -5.60 -5.80
C VAL A 178 -7.38 -4.75 -4.53
N GLY A 179 -7.67 -3.45 -4.62
CA GLY A 179 -7.80 -2.60 -3.43
C GLY A 179 -8.91 -3.07 -2.48
N ALA A 180 -10.08 -3.46 -3.01
CA ALA A 180 -11.15 -4.05 -2.20
C ALA A 180 -10.75 -5.38 -1.58
N SER A 181 -9.95 -6.19 -2.30
CA SER A 181 -9.37 -7.43 -1.77
C SER A 181 -8.38 -7.15 -0.64
N VAL A 182 -7.56 -6.09 -0.74
CA VAL A 182 -6.67 -5.64 0.35
C VAL A 182 -7.47 -5.18 1.56
N PHE A 183 -8.59 -4.49 1.37
CA PHE A 183 -9.49 -4.15 2.48
C PHE A 183 -10.04 -5.41 3.15
N TYR A 184 -10.58 -6.35 2.37
CA TYR A 184 -11.09 -7.62 2.89
C TYR A 184 -10.02 -8.40 3.66
N LEU A 185 -8.83 -8.58 3.07
CA LEU A 185 -7.72 -9.28 3.70
C LEU A 185 -7.21 -8.57 4.95
N GLY A 186 -7.16 -7.23 4.95
CA GLY A 186 -6.82 -6.45 6.14
C GLY A 186 -7.83 -6.65 7.27
N GLN A 187 -9.12 -6.66 6.96
CA GLN A 187 -10.15 -6.93 7.96
C GLN A 187 -10.20 -8.40 8.41
N ALA A 188 -9.91 -9.34 7.51
CA ALA A 188 -9.74 -10.75 7.84
C ALA A 188 -8.52 -10.97 8.76
N LEU A 189 -7.44 -10.23 8.54
CA LEU A 189 -6.26 -10.23 9.41
C LEU A 189 -6.59 -9.66 10.81
N VAL A 190 -7.38 -8.60 10.89
CA VAL A 190 -7.89 -8.09 12.18
C VAL A 190 -8.73 -9.16 12.88
N GLY A 191 -9.66 -9.79 12.15
CA GLY A 191 -10.54 -10.83 12.69
C GLY A 191 -9.82 -12.10 13.11
N SER A 192 -8.72 -12.47 12.45
CA SER A 192 -7.96 -13.68 12.77
C SER A 192 -7.15 -13.57 14.06
N VAL A 193 -6.85 -12.34 14.52
CA VAL A 193 -6.11 -12.11 15.76
C VAL A 193 -7.06 -11.92 16.94
N ILE A 194 -8.28 -11.42 16.72
CA ILE A 194 -9.29 -11.19 17.75
C ILE A 194 -10.06 -12.48 18.04
N PHE A 195 -9.84 -13.10 19.19
CA PHE A 195 -10.61 -14.26 19.64
C PHE A 195 -11.74 -13.80 20.58
N THR A 196 -13.00 -13.89 20.15
CA THR A 196 -14.17 -13.55 20.96
C THR A 196 -15.32 -14.51 20.65
N GLU A 197 -16.01 -15.02 21.67
CA GLU A 197 -17.11 -15.99 21.53
C GLU A 197 -18.33 -15.45 20.78
N GLN A 198 -18.53 -14.13 20.75
CA GLN A 198 -19.57 -13.46 19.97
C GLN A 198 -18.97 -12.35 19.11
N GLN A 199 -18.57 -12.68 17.89
CA GLN A 199 -18.21 -11.67 16.88
C GLN A 199 -19.49 -11.11 16.25
N SER A 200 -19.88 -9.89 16.62
CA SER A 200 -20.94 -9.16 15.91
C SER A 200 -20.43 -8.58 14.57
N ARG A 201 -19.11 -8.45 14.44
CA ARG A 201 -18.44 -7.91 13.26
C ARG A 201 -18.20 -8.99 12.20
N GLN A 202 -19.04 -9.02 11.18
CA GLN A 202 -18.85 -9.83 9.98
C GLN A 202 -18.60 -8.95 8.74
N ILE A 203 -17.67 -9.37 7.89
CA ILE A 203 -17.44 -8.73 6.59
C ILE A 203 -18.44 -9.33 5.60
N SER A 204 -19.49 -8.59 5.27
CA SER A 204 -20.43 -8.96 4.23
C SER A 204 -19.88 -8.62 2.84
N LEU A 205 -20.42 -9.28 1.81
CA LEU A 205 -20.13 -8.95 0.42
C LEU A 205 -20.52 -7.51 0.08
N ALA A 206 -21.58 -6.97 0.71
CA ALA A 206 -21.98 -5.57 0.56
C ALA A 206 -20.88 -4.60 1.02
N HIS A 207 -20.20 -4.88 2.13
CA HIS A 207 -19.07 -4.06 2.59
C HIS A 207 -17.93 -4.03 1.56
N ILE A 208 -17.60 -5.17 0.97
CA ILE A 208 -16.54 -5.28 -0.05
C ILE A 208 -16.95 -4.51 -1.31
N LEU A 209 -18.21 -4.65 -1.74
CA LEU A 209 -18.73 -3.92 -2.91
C LEU A 209 -18.75 -2.41 -2.70
N ILE A 210 -19.05 -1.92 -1.49
CA ILE A 210 -18.98 -0.48 -1.18
C ILE A 210 -17.55 0.03 -1.37
N VAL A 211 -16.55 -0.67 -0.82
CA VAL A 211 -15.14 -0.28 -0.95
C VAL A 211 -14.68 -0.35 -2.42
N ALA A 212 -15.06 -1.41 -3.14
CA ALA A 212 -14.77 -1.53 -4.57
C ALA A 212 -15.40 -0.38 -5.38
N ALA A 213 -16.66 -0.03 -5.11
CA ALA A 213 -17.35 1.09 -5.75
C ALA A 213 -16.69 2.43 -5.45
N LEU A 214 -16.26 2.67 -4.21
CA LEU A 214 -15.52 3.88 -3.83
C LEU A 214 -14.20 3.99 -4.58
N LEU A 215 -13.43 2.90 -4.67
CA LEU A 215 -12.18 2.85 -5.44
C LEU A 215 -12.41 3.06 -6.94
N LEU A 216 -13.48 2.50 -7.50
CA LEU A 216 -13.87 2.70 -8.89
C LEU A 216 -14.19 4.16 -9.17
N VAL A 217 -15.08 4.76 -8.35
CA VAL A 217 -15.44 6.18 -8.46
C VAL A 217 -14.20 7.06 -8.34
N ARG A 218 -13.33 6.78 -7.38
CA ARG A 218 -12.05 7.49 -7.20
C ARG A 218 -11.17 7.38 -8.43
N GLY A 219 -11.04 6.19 -9.01
CA GLY A 219 -10.20 5.95 -10.18
C GLY A 219 -10.70 6.61 -11.46
N PHE A 220 -12.02 6.64 -11.67
CA PHE A 220 -12.60 7.41 -12.77
C PHE A 220 -12.50 8.93 -12.53
N ALA A 221 -12.67 9.39 -11.30
CA ALA A 221 -12.49 10.80 -10.94
C ALA A 221 -11.06 11.27 -11.23
N ASP A 222 -10.04 10.45 -10.92
CA ASP A 222 -8.66 10.72 -11.32
C ASP A 222 -8.56 10.89 -12.84
N GLY A 223 -9.08 9.94 -13.62
CA GLY A 223 -9.03 10.01 -15.07
C GLY A 223 -9.69 11.25 -15.65
N ILE A 224 -10.82 11.70 -15.09
CA ILE A 224 -11.56 12.88 -15.58
C ILE A 224 -10.84 14.17 -15.18
N VAL A 225 -10.44 14.30 -13.91
CA VAL A 225 -9.85 15.54 -13.38
C VAL A 225 -8.43 15.75 -13.91
N LEU A 226 -7.64 14.68 -14.03
CA LEU A 226 -6.27 14.75 -14.55
C LEU A 226 -6.24 15.11 -16.05
N ASN A 227 -7.19 14.59 -16.83
CA ASN A 227 -7.32 14.88 -18.27
C ASN A 227 -8.09 16.17 -18.58
N SER A 228 -8.71 16.81 -17.58
CA SER A 228 -9.37 18.09 -17.80
C SER A 228 -8.30 19.12 -18.22
N LYS A 229 -8.49 19.75 -19.38
CA LYS A 229 -7.62 20.80 -19.96
C LYS A 229 -7.62 22.10 -19.15
N SER A 230 -7.76 22.02 -17.83
CA SER A 230 -7.48 23.13 -16.94
C SER A 230 -6.01 23.50 -17.14
N SER A 231 -5.75 24.76 -17.47
CA SER A 231 -4.47 25.39 -17.78
C SER A 231 -3.43 25.40 -16.64
N GLY A 232 -3.47 24.40 -15.76
CA GLY A 232 -2.38 24.13 -14.82
C GLY A 232 -1.24 23.46 -15.57
N GLU A 233 -0.01 23.92 -15.36
CA GLU A 233 1.19 23.27 -15.87
C GLU A 233 1.16 21.77 -15.50
N VAL A 234 0.86 20.91 -16.48
CA VAL A 234 1.07 19.47 -16.39
C VAL A 234 2.57 19.28 -16.59
N ARG A 235 3.24 18.80 -15.56
CA ARG A 235 4.68 18.49 -15.61
C ARG A 235 4.86 17.01 -15.33
N ASP A 236 5.42 16.31 -16.30
CA ASP A 236 5.79 14.91 -16.17
C ASP A 236 7.06 14.83 -15.30
N GLU A 237 6.90 14.49 -14.03
CA GLU A 237 8.02 14.22 -13.14
C GLU A 237 8.35 12.72 -13.19
N SER A 238 9.42 12.37 -13.91
CA SER A 238 10.00 11.02 -13.87
C SER A 238 11.09 10.95 -12.81
N PHE A 239 11.01 9.97 -11.91
CA PHE A 239 11.99 9.79 -10.83
C PHE A 239 12.84 8.54 -11.05
N PHE A 240 14.16 8.70 -10.93
CA PHE A 240 15.07 7.58 -10.81
C PHE A 240 15.25 7.26 -9.32
N ILE A 241 14.56 6.23 -8.83
CA ILE A 241 14.75 5.73 -7.47
C ILE A 241 15.84 4.67 -7.54
N ALA A 242 17.03 4.98 -7.03
CA ALA A 242 18.15 4.03 -7.01
C ALA A 242 17.79 2.72 -6.28
N ARG A 243 16.93 2.78 -5.25
CA ARG A 243 16.39 1.61 -4.52
C ARG A 243 14.98 1.89 -3.97
N VAL A 244 14.01 1.05 -4.35
CA VAL A 244 12.59 1.19 -3.98
C VAL A 244 12.33 0.87 -2.50
N ALA A 245 13.17 0.03 -1.89
CA ALA A 245 13.10 -0.35 -0.48
C ALA A 245 14.44 -0.10 0.22
N SER A 246 14.39 0.23 1.52
CA SER A 246 15.58 0.33 2.37
C SER A 246 15.82 -0.97 3.14
N PRO A 247 17.06 -1.27 3.58
CA PRO A 247 17.33 -2.45 4.42
C PRO A 247 16.47 -2.47 5.69
N ILE A 248 16.20 -1.29 6.27
CA ILE A 248 15.30 -1.14 7.41
C ILE A 248 13.88 -1.57 7.05
N THR A 249 13.38 -1.22 5.85
CA THR A 249 12.06 -1.66 5.38
C THR A 249 11.99 -3.19 5.28
N ALA A 250 13.01 -3.84 4.73
CA ALA A 250 13.05 -5.30 4.64
C ALA A 250 13.05 -5.97 6.02
N LEU A 251 13.84 -5.44 6.96
CA LEU A 251 13.86 -5.90 8.35
C LEU A 251 12.51 -5.69 9.05
N LEU A 252 11.87 -4.53 8.87
CA LEU A 252 10.56 -4.22 9.45
C LEU A 252 9.47 -5.15 8.90
N VAL A 253 9.42 -5.38 7.59
CA VAL A 253 8.46 -6.32 7.00
C VAL A 253 8.70 -7.73 7.56
N THR A 254 9.95 -8.17 7.63
CA THR A 254 10.31 -9.48 8.21
C THR A 254 9.87 -9.59 9.68
N ALA A 255 10.12 -8.55 10.48
CA ALA A 255 9.71 -8.52 11.89
C ALA A 255 8.18 -8.52 12.07
N ILE A 256 7.46 -7.79 11.22
CA ILE A 256 5.99 -7.74 11.23
C ILE A 256 5.41 -9.10 10.81
N VAL A 257 5.92 -9.72 9.76
CA VAL A 257 5.48 -11.06 9.33
C VAL A 257 5.78 -12.08 10.41
N PHE A 258 6.97 -12.04 11.00
CA PHE A 258 7.33 -12.90 12.14
C PHE A 258 6.32 -12.74 13.28
N ALA A 259 6.00 -11.51 13.65
CA ALA A 259 5.07 -11.20 14.73
C ALA A 259 3.66 -11.78 14.48
N PHE A 260 3.10 -11.58 13.29
CA PHE A 260 1.79 -12.13 12.94
C PHE A 260 1.80 -13.66 12.89
N VAL A 261 2.80 -14.26 12.27
CA VAL A 261 2.91 -15.71 12.14
C VAL A 261 3.14 -16.37 13.50
N TYR A 262 3.91 -15.74 14.38
CA TYR A 262 4.16 -16.23 15.73
C TYR A 262 2.88 -16.29 16.56
N ILE A 263 1.96 -15.32 16.41
CA ILE A 263 0.65 -15.37 17.07
C ILE A 263 -0.15 -16.62 16.65
N TRP A 264 -0.02 -17.06 15.40
CA TRP A 264 -0.79 -18.21 14.90
C TRP A 264 -0.14 -19.56 15.20
N ILE A 265 1.19 -19.65 15.11
CA ILE A 265 1.90 -20.93 15.19
C ILE A 265 2.47 -21.18 16.59
N GLU A 266 2.71 -20.13 17.38
CA GLU A 266 3.36 -20.18 18.71
C GLU A 266 4.72 -20.92 18.71
N ASN A 267 5.36 -21.03 17.53
CA ASN A 267 6.66 -21.66 17.36
C ASN A 267 7.63 -20.66 16.73
N PRO A 268 8.66 -20.20 17.46
CA PRO A 268 9.54 -19.14 16.98
C PRO A 268 10.36 -19.57 15.76
N SER A 269 10.83 -20.82 15.71
CA SER A 269 11.64 -21.32 14.60
C SER A 269 10.84 -21.38 13.30
N LYS A 270 9.60 -21.90 13.36
CA LYS A 270 8.71 -21.93 12.19
C LYS A 270 8.28 -20.54 11.75
N ALA A 271 7.94 -19.66 12.71
CA ALA A 271 7.56 -18.29 12.42
C ALA A 271 8.71 -17.51 11.77
N LEU A 272 9.94 -17.69 12.23
CA LEU A 272 11.14 -17.08 11.63
C LEU A 272 11.36 -17.58 10.21
N LEU A 273 11.20 -18.88 9.97
CA LEU A 273 11.36 -19.44 8.63
C LEU A 273 10.33 -18.86 7.66
N VAL A 274 9.06 -18.81 8.04
CA VAL A 274 8.00 -18.18 7.23
C VAL A 274 8.32 -16.70 7.01
N ALA A 275 8.71 -15.97 8.05
CA ALA A 275 9.05 -14.56 7.94
C ALA A 275 10.22 -14.30 6.98
N LEU A 276 11.25 -15.15 6.98
CA LEU A 276 12.36 -15.06 6.03
C LEU A 276 11.91 -15.33 4.59
N ILE A 277 11.02 -16.31 4.38
CA ILE A 277 10.45 -16.59 3.05
C ILE A 277 9.66 -15.37 2.53
N PHE A 278 8.76 -14.81 3.33
CA PHE A 278 7.94 -13.65 2.95
C PHE A 278 8.72 -12.33 2.92
N GLY A 279 9.82 -12.23 3.67
CA GLY A 279 10.75 -11.10 3.65
C GLY A 279 11.74 -11.17 2.48
N MET A 280 11.95 -12.35 1.90
CA MET A 280 12.91 -12.59 0.81
C MET A 280 12.76 -11.60 -0.37
N PRO A 281 11.56 -11.28 -0.86
CA PRO A 281 11.41 -10.30 -1.94
C PRO A 281 12.04 -8.95 -1.64
N TYR A 282 11.99 -8.51 -0.37
CA TYR A 282 12.55 -7.23 0.04
C TYR A 282 14.07 -7.28 0.18
N PHE A 283 14.64 -8.42 0.60
CA PHE A 283 16.08 -8.59 0.67
C PHE A 283 16.73 -8.76 -0.70
N LEU A 284 16.07 -9.45 -1.62
CA LEU A 284 16.60 -9.70 -2.98
C LEU A 284 16.75 -8.42 -3.80
N VAL A 285 16.02 -7.35 -3.47
CA VAL A 285 16.22 -6.02 -4.08
C VAL A 285 17.65 -5.47 -3.83
N PHE A 286 18.35 -5.96 -2.80
CA PHE A 286 19.73 -5.55 -2.48
C PHE A 286 20.79 -6.45 -3.11
N ILE A 287 20.40 -7.58 -3.69
CA ILE A 287 21.34 -8.57 -4.24
C ILE A 287 21.38 -8.40 -5.75
N ARG A 288 22.59 -8.22 -6.29
CA ARG A 288 22.84 -8.31 -7.74
C ARG A 288 23.41 -9.67 -8.04
N PHE A 289 22.77 -10.37 -8.97
CA PHE A 289 23.34 -11.59 -9.53
C PHE A 289 24.35 -11.18 -10.62
N GLY A 290 25.46 -11.91 -10.74
CA GLY A 290 26.32 -11.80 -11.94
C GLY A 290 25.51 -12.14 -13.19
N SER A 291 25.97 -11.74 -14.38
CA SER A 291 25.20 -11.96 -15.62
C SER A 291 24.91 -13.45 -15.86
N ILE A 292 23.70 -13.88 -15.50
CA ILE A 292 23.26 -15.27 -15.70
C ILE A 292 22.71 -15.35 -17.12
N LYS A 293 23.57 -15.78 -18.06
CA LYS A 293 23.21 -15.98 -19.47
C LYS A 293 22.12 -17.03 -19.71
N PHE A 294 21.80 -17.84 -18.70
CA PHE A 294 20.84 -18.94 -18.80
C PHE A 294 19.39 -18.46 -19.07
N LEU A 295 18.99 -17.31 -18.53
CA LEU A 295 17.59 -16.87 -18.58
C LEU A 295 17.18 -16.16 -19.88
N ARG A 296 18.09 -15.95 -20.84
CA ARG A 296 17.83 -15.19 -22.09
C ARG A 296 16.90 -13.98 -21.86
N ALA A 297 17.20 -13.20 -20.80
CA ALA A 297 16.34 -12.13 -20.32
C ALA A 297 15.98 -11.13 -21.43
N ASP A 298 16.88 -10.94 -22.38
CA ASP A 298 16.73 -10.06 -23.56
C ASP A 298 15.56 -10.44 -24.49
N ARG A 299 15.02 -11.67 -24.40
CA ARG A 299 13.95 -12.18 -25.28
C ARG A 299 12.57 -12.26 -24.64
N LEU A 300 12.46 -12.12 -23.32
CA LEU A 300 11.20 -12.25 -22.59
C LEU A 300 10.73 -10.88 -22.13
N ALA A 301 9.78 -10.28 -22.86
CA ALA A 301 9.12 -9.07 -22.39
C ALA A 301 8.35 -9.37 -21.09
N ARG A 302 8.70 -8.67 -20.00
CA ARG A 302 8.00 -8.83 -18.72
C ARG A 302 6.59 -8.30 -18.79
N ASN A 303 5.68 -9.06 -18.20
CA ASN A 303 4.29 -8.64 -17.97
C ASN A 303 3.99 -8.91 -16.49
N ILE A 304 3.98 -7.85 -15.68
CA ILE A 304 3.85 -7.94 -14.22
C ILE A 304 2.49 -8.56 -13.87
N LEU A 305 1.44 -8.26 -14.63
CA LEU A 305 0.12 -8.81 -14.36
C LEU A 305 0.07 -10.32 -14.57
N LEU A 306 0.64 -10.80 -15.67
CA LEU A 306 0.72 -12.23 -15.95
C LEU A 306 1.55 -12.95 -14.88
N GLU A 307 2.70 -12.39 -14.52
CA GLU A 307 3.56 -12.94 -13.48
C GLU A 307 2.86 -12.99 -12.10
N SER A 308 2.10 -11.94 -11.77
CA SER A 308 1.30 -11.87 -10.54
C SER A 308 0.16 -12.89 -10.55
N ALA A 309 -0.52 -13.05 -11.69
CA ALA A 309 -1.59 -14.03 -11.87
C ALA A 309 -1.08 -15.48 -11.77
N ILE A 310 0.09 -15.78 -12.35
CA ILE A 310 0.75 -17.09 -12.22
C ILE A 310 1.09 -17.35 -10.76
N THR A 311 1.69 -16.38 -10.08
CA THR A 311 2.06 -16.49 -8.65
C THR A 311 0.81 -16.75 -7.79
N ALA A 312 -0.26 -15.99 -8.00
CA ALA A 312 -1.54 -16.19 -7.31
C ALA A 312 -2.16 -17.56 -7.61
N GLY A 313 -2.11 -18.01 -8.87
CA GLY A 313 -2.61 -19.31 -9.29
C GLY A 313 -1.87 -20.48 -8.64
N ILE A 314 -0.54 -20.42 -8.57
CA ILE A 314 0.29 -21.43 -7.88
C ILE A 314 -0.07 -21.45 -6.39
N THR A 315 -0.12 -20.29 -5.73
CA THR A 315 -0.50 -20.19 -4.31
C THR A 315 -1.91 -20.74 -4.07
N PHE A 316 -2.86 -20.49 -4.97
CA PHE A 316 -4.21 -21.03 -4.87
C PHE A 316 -4.25 -22.55 -5.01
N ILE A 317 -3.47 -23.13 -5.94
CA ILE A 317 -3.35 -24.59 -6.09
C ILE A 317 -2.79 -25.21 -4.80
N ILE A 318 -1.72 -24.64 -4.26
CA ILE A 318 -1.12 -25.07 -2.98
C ILE A 318 -2.17 -25.00 -1.86
N PHE A 319 -2.88 -23.88 -1.75
CA PHE A 319 -3.95 -23.72 -0.77
C PHE A 319 -5.02 -24.81 -0.91
N ARG A 320 -5.51 -25.03 -2.14
CA ARG A 320 -6.55 -26.02 -2.42
C ARG A 320 -6.10 -27.42 -2.02
N GLN A 321 -4.89 -27.82 -2.39
CA GLN A 321 -4.33 -29.14 -2.04
C GLN A 321 -4.25 -29.33 -0.53
N ILE A 322 -3.68 -28.37 0.20
CA ILE A 322 -3.55 -28.48 1.67
C ILE A 322 -4.92 -28.43 2.36
N SER A 323 -5.87 -27.66 1.82
CA SER A 323 -7.22 -27.55 2.39
C SER A 323 -8.03 -28.84 2.30
N SER A 324 -7.74 -29.70 1.31
CA SER A 324 -8.40 -31.00 1.15
C SER A 324 -7.80 -32.12 2.00
N GLU A 325 -6.62 -31.92 2.57
CA GLU A 325 -5.97 -32.93 3.40
C GLU A 325 -6.61 -33.02 4.80
N PRO A 326 -6.76 -34.23 5.39
CA PRO A 326 -7.36 -34.44 6.71
C PRO A 326 -6.38 -34.09 7.85
N LEU A 327 -5.72 -32.95 7.76
CA LEU A 327 -4.75 -32.44 8.73
C LEU A 327 -5.45 -31.75 9.91
N LEU A 328 -4.78 -31.59 11.04
CA LEU A 328 -5.27 -30.71 12.11
C LEU A 328 -5.16 -29.23 11.68
N THR A 329 -6.02 -28.36 12.21
CA THR A 329 -6.07 -26.93 11.85
C THR A 329 -4.69 -26.26 11.97
N ASP A 330 -3.96 -26.52 13.05
CA ASP A 330 -2.63 -25.92 13.28
C ASP A 330 -1.58 -26.43 12.28
N GLN A 331 -1.67 -27.72 11.92
CA GLN A 331 -0.80 -28.31 10.91
C GLN A 331 -1.10 -27.74 9.52
N ARG A 332 -2.39 -27.57 9.16
CA ARG A 332 -2.81 -26.90 7.92
C ARG A 332 -2.30 -25.48 7.86
N ALA A 333 -2.53 -24.69 8.92
CA ALA A 333 -2.09 -23.29 8.99
C ALA A 333 -0.57 -23.18 8.83
N SER A 334 0.20 -24.02 9.54
CA SER A 334 1.66 -24.05 9.42
C SER A 334 2.12 -24.42 8.01
N LEU A 335 1.52 -25.43 7.38
CA LEU A 335 1.90 -25.85 6.02
C LEU A 335 1.50 -24.82 4.97
N LEU A 336 0.32 -24.21 5.11
CA LEU A 336 -0.14 -23.13 4.24
C LEU A 336 0.83 -21.95 4.28
N LEU A 337 1.23 -21.50 5.47
CA LEU A 337 2.16 -20.38 5.61
C LEU A 337 3.54 -20.70 5.04
N LEU A 338 4.04 -21.92 5.22
CA LEU A 338 5.31 -22.35 4.65
C LEU A 338 5.28 -22.41 3.12
N LEU A 339 4.25 -23.03 2.55
CA LEU A 339 4.19 -23.33 1.12
C LEU A 339 3.68 -22.14 0.30
N ALA A 340 2.76 -21.33 0.84
CA ALA A 340 2.24 -20.14 0.16
C ALA A 340 3.32 -19.07 -0.08
N GLY A 341 4.35 -19.01 0.79
CA GLY A 341 5.46 -18.07 0.64
C GLY A 341 6.46 -18.48 -0.46
N ILE A 342 6.47 -19.74 -0.90
CA ILE A 342 7.43 -20.25 -1.89
C ILE A 342 7.23 -19.59 -3.25
N ALA A 343 5.97 -19.45 -3.71
CA ALA A 343 5.70 -18.87 -5.02
C ALA A 343 6.16 -17.40 -5.11
N PRO A 344 5.82 -16.51 -4.16
CA PRO A 344 6.39 -15.16 -4.11
C PRO A 344 7.92 -15.12 -3.98
N ALA A 345 8.53 -16.03 -3.21
CA ALA A 345 9.99 -16.11 -3.08
C ALA A 345 10.67 -16.48 -4.42
N LEU A 346 10.14 -17.47 -5.13
CA LEU A 346 10.62 -17.85 -6.47
C LEU A 346 10.42 -16.71 -7.48
N HIS A 347 9.27 -16.04 -7.45
CA HIS A 347 9.01 -14.87 -8.30
C HIS A 347 9.98 -13.72 -8.01
N ALA A 348 10.35 -13.51 -6.75
CA ALA A 348 11.34 -12.51 -6.38
C ALA A 348 12.75 -12.88 -6.85
N ILE A 349 13.16 -14.15 -6.77
CA ILE A 349 14.43 -14.63 -7.32
C ILE A 349 14.45 -14.39 -8.84
N TYR A 350 13.39 -14.78 -9.54
CA TYR A 350 13.23 -14.54 -10.97
C TYR A 350 13.35 -13.04 -11.30
N SER A 351 12.64 -12.19 -10.55
CA SER A 351 12.66 -10.74 -10.73
C SER A 351 14.05 -10.15 -10.51
N ALA A 352 14.78 -10.62 -9.50
CA ALA A 352 16.12 -10.14 -9.17
C ALA A 352 17.17 -10.56 -10.22
N ILE A 353 17.05 -11.77 -10.77
CA ILE A 353 17.93 -12.20 -11.88
C ILE A 353 17.64 -11.38 -13.13
N TYR A 354 16.36 -11.17 -13.47
CA TYR A 354 15.99 -10.37 -14.64
C TYR A 354 16.49 -8.92 -14.51
N SER A 355 16.27 -8.27 -13.36
CA SER A 355 16.74 -6.90 -13.13
C SER A 355 18.26 -6.78 -13.14
N SER A 356 18.98 -7.84 -12.77
CA SER A 356 20.46 -7.86 -12.82
C SER A 356 21.01 -7.95 -14.25
N ASN A 357 20.19 -8.39 -15.22
CA ASN A 357 20.56 -8.50 -16.63
C ASN A 357 20.09 -7.30 -17.49
N GLU A 358 19.27 -6.38 -16.96
CA GLU A 358 18.84 -5.18 -17.70
C GLU A 358 19.99 -4.17 -17.87
N ALA A 359 20.31 -3.83 -19.13
CA ALA A 359 21.37 -2.88 -19.49
C ALA A 359 21.18 -1.45 -18.92
N LYS A 360 19.98 -1.08 -18.48
CA LYS A 360 19.72 0.24 -17.85
C LYS A 360 20.41 0.44 -16.49
N PHE A 361 20.99 -0.61 -15.91
CA PHE A 361 21.69 -0.55 -14.62
C PHE A 361 23.19 -0.89 -14.71
N SER A 362 23.75 -0.99 -15.92
CA SER A 362 25.21 -0.98 -16.10
C SER A 362 25.74 0.40 -15.76
N PHE A 363 26.56 0.50 -14.71
CA PHE A 363 27.32 1.71 -14.37
C PHE A 363 28.46 2.00 -15.38
N GLU A 364 28.42 1.39 -16.56
CA GLU A 364 29.29 1.77 -17.67
C GLU A 364 28.76 3.08 -18.26
N GLU A 365 29.22 4.16 -17.63
CA GLU A 365 29.74 5.34 -18.31
C GLU A 365 28.75 6.14 -19.19
N LYS A 366 27.81 6.82 -18.54
CA LYS A 366 27.55 8.23 -18.85
C LYS A 366 27.42 9.01 -17.54
N LEU A 367 28.57 9.29 -16.94
CA LEU A 367 28.70 10.47 -16.08
C LEU A 367 28.51 11.67 -16.99
N GLU A 368 27.26 12.12 -17.17
CA GLU A 368 27.03 13.52 -17.49
C GLU A 368 27.53 14.29 -16.27
N ILE A 369 28.78 14.72 -16.38
CA ILE A 369 29.40 15.71 -15.50
C ILE A 369 28.44 16.89 -15.52
N ILE A 370 27.72 17.10 -14.42
CA ILE A 370 27.09 18.37 -14.16
C ILE A 370 28.25 19.31 -13.86
N GLU A 371 28.74 19.97 -14.90
CA GLU A 371 29.63 21.11 -14.73
C GLU A 371 28.86 22.24 -14.01
N PRO A 372 29.55 23.00 -13.14
CA PRO A 372 28.94 23.88 -12.15
C PRO A 372 28.05 25.01 -12.69
#